data_AF-A0A966IHZ2-F1
#
_entry.id   AF-A0A966IHZ2-F1
#
_cell.length_a   1.000
_cell.length_b   1.000
_cell.length_c   1.000
_cell.angle_alpha   90.00
_cell.angle_beta   90.00
_cell.angle_gamma   90.00
#
_symmetry.space_group_name_H-M   'P 1'
#
loop_
_entity.id
_entity.type
_entity.pdbx_description
1 polymer ?
#
loop_
_entity_poly.entity_id
_entity_poly.type
_entity_poly.pdbx_seq_one_letter_code
_entity_poly.pdbx_strand_id
1 'polypeptide(L)'
;IGRRGQNVRLASQLTNLDIDIMTEAEESARRQKEFEERTQLFIETLDVDEFFAQLLVSEGFANLEEVAYVELDELLVIDGVDEDTAQELQARAREYLEEQAAKALERAKELGVEESLINFEGLSPQMLEALAEDGVKTLDDFATCADWELAGGWTTVDGERVKDDGVLEKFDVSLEEAQDLVMTARVMLGWVNPDDLALSEEEAEE
;
A
#
# COMPACT_ATOMS: atom_id res chain seq x y z
N ILE A 1 24.29 -12.78 -12.63
CA ILE A 1 23.74 -11.90 -13.70
C ILE A 1 23.76 -12.55 -15.11
N GLY A 2 24.88 -13.12 -15.59
CA GLY A 2 24.98 -13.72 -16.94
C GLY A 2 25.29 -12.70 -18.04
N ARG A 3 25.50 -13.13 -19.29
CA ARG A 3 25.83 -12.22 -20.41
C ARG A 3 24.60 -11.38 -20.76
N ARG A 4 24.68 -10.06 -20.68
CA ARG A 4 23.55 -9.11 -20.93
C ARG A 4 22.29 -9.38 -20.09
N GLY A 5 22.45 -9.77 -18.82
CA GLY A 5 21.31 -9.99 -17.92
C GLY A 5 20.46 -11.22 -18.23
N GLN A 6 20.95 -12.14 -19.08
CA GLN A 6 20.16 -13.27 -19.56
C GLN A 6 19.64 -14.16 -18.43
N ASN A 7 20.44 -14.43 -17.40
CA ASN A 7 19.99 -15.28 -16.29
C ASN A 7 18.93 -14.59 -15.44
N VAL A 8 19.00 -13.26 -15.32
CA VAL A 8 18.03 -12.45 -14.57
C VAL A 8 16.68 -12.48 -15.27
N ARG A 9 16.69 -12.30 -16.61
CA ARG A 9 15.49 -12.35 -17.43
C ARG A 9 14.83 -13.72 -17.41
N LEU A 10 15.62 -14.78 -17.52
CA LEU A 10 15.12 -16.17 -17.43
C LEU A 10 14.57 -16.48 -16.04
N ALA A 11 15.24 -16.05 -14.97
CA ALA A 11 14.78 -16.26 -13.62
C ALA A 11 13.48 -15.51 -13.35
N SER A 12 13.40 -14.23 -13.73
CA SER A 12 12.19 -13.41 -13.60
C SER A 12 10.99 -14.00 -14.36
N GLN A 13 11.23 -14.52 -15.59
CA GLN A 13 10.21 -15.25 -16.35
C GLN A 13 9.77 -16.57 -15.72
N LEU A 14 10.66 -17.27 -15.01
CA LEU A 14 10.36 -18.53 -14.33
C LEU A 14 9.63 -18.32 -13.01
N THR A 15 9.96 -17.26 -12.28
CA THR A 15 9.36 -16.95 -10.98
C THR A 15 8.13 -16.07 -11.10
N ASN A 16 7.91 -15.46 -12.27
CA ASN A 16 6.90 -14.43 -12.49
C ASN A 16 7.02 -13.26 -11.50
N LEU A 17 8.25 -12.95 -11.09
CA LEU A 17 8.59 -11.86 -10.18
C LEU A 17 9.65 -10.98 -10.85
N ASP A 18 9.58 -9.67 -10.66
CA ASP A 18 10.67 -8.79 -11.08
C ASP A 18 11.85 -8.93 -10.11
N ILE A 19 13.05 -9.13 -10.67
CA ILE A 19 14.28 -9.39 -9.90
C ILE A 19 15.20 -8.19 -10.01
N ASP A 20 15.36 -7.48 -8.90
CA ASP A 20 16.36 -6.42 -8.77
C ASP A 20 17.71 -7.00 -8.33
N ILE A 21 18.81 -6.52 -8.93
CA ILE A 21 20.17 -6.96 -8.59
C ILE A 21 20.95 -5.77 -8.08
N MET A 22 21.30 -5.88 -6.80
CA MET A 22 22.12 -4.89 -6.11
C MET A 22 23.46 -5.51 -5.72
N THR A 23 24.49 -4.68 -5.66
CA THR A 23 25.75 -5.02 -5.00
C THR A 23 25.57 -4.99 -3.48
N GLU A 24 26.47 -5.65 -2.74
CA GLU A 24 26.46 -5.63 -1.28
C GLU A 24 26.56 -4.20 -0.70
N ALA A 25 27.28 -3.30 -1.39
CA ALA A 25 27.40 -1.91 -0.98
C ALA A 25 26.09 -1.13 -1.19
N GLU A 26 25.41 -1.33 -2.31
CA GLU A 26 24.12 -0.68 -2.60
C GLU A 26 23.02 -1.19 -1.66
N GLU A 27 23.03 -2.49 -1.38
CA GLU A 27 22.09 -3.14 -0.48
C GLU A 27 22.26 -2.65 0.97
N SER A 28 23.51 -2.57 1.44
CA SER A 28 23.84 -1.98 2.74
C SER A 28 23.42 -0.51 2.85
N ALA A 29 23.71 0.30 1.81
CA ALA A 29 23.29 1.69 1.77
C ALA A 29 21.76 1.85 1.77
N ARG A 30 21.03 1.00 1.04
CA ARG A 30 19.57 0.98 1.04
C ARG A 30 19.02 0.68 2.44
N ARG A 31 19.52 -0.37 3.10
CA ARG A 31 19.08 -0.70 4.47
C ARG A 31 19.35 0.43 5.46
N GLN A 32 20.51 1.08 5.38
CA GLN A 32 20.84 2.20 6.27
C GLN A 32 19.87 3.37 6.05
N LYS A 33 19.55 3.67 4.79
CA LYS A 33 18.59 4.71 4.44
C LYS A 33 17.18 4.39 4.95
N GLU A 34 16.70 3.17 4.71
CA GLU A 34 15.39 2.70 5.21
C GLU A 34 15.33 2.75 6.74
N PHE A 35 16.42 2.37 7.42
CA PHE A 35 16.52 2.44 8.88
C PHE A 35 16.39 3.88 9.38
N GLU A 36 17.10 4.83 8.76
CA GLU A 36 17.04 6.25 9.08
C GLU A 36 15.64 6.83 8.80
N GLU A 37 15.03 6.52 7.66
CA GLU A 37 13.70 6.98 7.28
C GLU A 37 12.63 6.47 8.26
N ARG A 38 12.65 5.19 8.63
CA ARG A 38 11.73 4.62 9.61
C ARG A 38 11.94 5.18 11.02
N THR A 39 13.20 5.39 11.40
CA THR A 39 13.53 6.01 12.69
C THR A 39 12.93 7.42 12.77
N GLN A 40 13.10 8.22 11.71
CA GLN A 40 12.52 9.57 11.67
C GLN A 40 10.99 9.56 11.68
N LEU A 41 10.37 8.62 10.95
CA LEU A 41 8.92 8.43 10.98
C LEU A 41 8.42 8.27 12.43
N PHE A 42 9.04 7.39 13.22
CA PHE A 42 8.59 7.17 14.60
C PHE A 42 8.86 8.37 15.51
N ILE A 43 9.98 9.06 15.36
CA ILE A 43 10.27 10.29 16.13
C ILE A 43 9.20 11.35 15.85
N GLU A 44 8.88 11.60 14.58
CA GLU A 44 7.95 12.66 14.17
C GLU A 44 6.50 12.36 14.57
N THR A 45 6.12 11.08 14.62
CA THR A 45 4.71 10.67 14.75
C THR A 45 4.33 10.15 16.13
N LEU A 46 5.25 9.49 16.84
CA LEU A 46 5.00 8.91 18.17
C LEU A 46 5.53 9.78 19.32
N ASP A 47 6.23 10.88 19.01
CA ASP A 47 6.88 11.76 20.00
C ASP A 47 7.79 10.97 20.96
N VAL A 48 8.64 10.14 20.37
CA VAL A 48 9.65 9.33 21.06
C VAL A 48 11.05 9.87 20.75
N ASP A 49 12.02 9.56 21.60
CA ASP A 49 13.41 9.93 21.33
C ASP A 49 14.06 9.03 20.27
N GLU A 50 15.22 9.46 19.77
CA GLU A 50 15.94 8.76 18.72
C GLU A 50 16.36 7.34 19.13
N PHE A 51 16.75 7.14 20.39
CA PHE A 51 17.18 5.83 20.86
C PHE A 51 16.00 4.85 20.87
N PHE A 52 14.84 5.30 21.33
CA PHE A 52 13.63 4.51 21.37
C PHE A 52 13.06 4.21 19.98
N ALA A 53 13.09 5.19 19.06
CA ALA A 53 12.72 4.95 17.66
C ALA A 53 13.63 3.91 16.99
N GLN A 54 14.95 3.95 17.24
CA GLN A 54 15.88 2.95 16.72
C GLN A 54 15.60 1.54 17.27
N LEU A 55 15.18 1.43 18.55
CA LEU A 55 14.77 0.16 19.13
C LEU A 55 13.55 -0.42 18.39
N LEU A 56 12.52 0.38 18.14
CA LEU A 56 11.35 -0.04 17.36
C LEU A 56 11.74 -0.57 15.98
N VAL A 57 12.56 0.17 15.23
CA VAL A 57 13.02 -0.29 13.91
C VAL A 57 13.86 -1.58 14.02
N SER A 58 14.65 -1.72 15.08
CA SER A 58 15.49 -2.91 15.29
C SER A 58 14.70 -4.17 15.64
N GLU A 59 13.56 -4.03 16.33
CA GLU A 59 12.61 -5.13 16.57
C GLU A 59 11.77 -5.47 15.33
N GLY A 60 11.87 -4.65 14.28
CA GLY A 60 11.30 -4.94 12.96
C GLY A 60 10.11 -4.08 12.56
N PHE A 61 9.68 -3.15 13.43
CA PHE A 61 8.58 -2.23 13.10
C PHE A 61 8.97 -1.33 11.92
N ALA A 62 8.16 -1.40 10.85
CA ALA A 62 8.40 -0.70 9.60
C ALA A 62 7.48 0.51 9.40
N ASN A 63 6.29 0.49 10.00
CA ASN A 63 5.28 1.54 9.84
C ASN A 63 4.44 1.72 11.12
N LEU A 64 3.59 2.75 11.10
CA LEU A 64 2.70 3.10 12.23
C LEU A 64 1.59 2.08 12.46
N GLU A 65 1.12 1.39 11.43
CA GLU A 65 0.03 0.42 11.55
C GLU A 65 0.47 -0.80 12.34
N GLU A 66 1.70 -1.27 12.09
CA GLU A 66 2.31 -2.35 12.87
C GLU A 66 2.39 -1.94 14.35
N VAL A 67 2.81 -0.72 14.67
CA VAL A 67 2.81 -0.26 16.07
C VAL A 67 1.39 -0.15 16.65
N ALA A 68 0.44 0.39 15.88
CA ALA A 68 -0.93 0.64 16.32
C ALA A 68 -1.74 -0.64 16.60
N TYR A 69 -1.49 -1.71 15.84
CA TYR A 69 -2.37 -2.89 15.80
C TYR A 69 -1.69 -4.21 16.15
N VAL A 70 -0.38 -4.23 16.42
CA VAL A 70 0.30 -5.41 16.94
C VAL A 70 -0.24 -5.84 18.32
N GLU A 71 -0.04 -7.11 18.67
CA GLU A 71 -0.26 -7.58 20.03
C GLU A 71 0.64 -6.85 21.02
N LEU A 72 0.09 -6.57 22.21
CA LEU A 72 0.83 -5.82 23.22
C LEU A 72 2.12 -6.53 23.66
N ASP A 73 2.11 -7.86 23.65
CA ASP A 73 3.27 -8.68 24.03
C ASP A 73 4.49 -8.45 23.12
N GLU A 74 4.29 -8.13 21.84
CA GLU A 74 5.41 -7.81 20.91
C GLU A 74 6.08 -6.48 21.28
N LEU A 75 5.31 -5.49 21.77
CA LEU A 75 5.86 -4.24 22.26
C LEU A 75 6.59 -4.41 23.60
N LEU A 76 6.12 -5.33 24.45
CA LEU A 76 6.74 -5.63 25.75
C LEU A 76 8.10 -6.33 25.65
N VAL A 77 8.47 -6.86 24.48
CA VAL A 77 9.80 -7.42 24.22
C VAL A 77 10.86 -6.32 24.14
N ILE A 78 10.47 -5.10 23.77
CA ILE A 78 11.37 -3.95 23.65
C ILE A 78 11.93 -3.55 25.03
N ASP A 79 13.24 -3.44 25.12
CA ASP A 79 13.90 -3.04 26.38
C ASP A 79 13.44 -1.64 26.82
N GLY A 80 12.93 -1.55 28.05
CA GLY A 80 12.40 -0.32 28.63
C GLY A 80 10.92 -0.05 28.36
N VAL A 81 10.19 -0.94 27.68
CA VAL A 81 8.74 -0.83 27.48
C VAL A 81 7.99 -1.63 28.54
N ASP A 82 7.10 -0.95 29.26
CA ASP A 82 6.12 -1.57 30.15
C ASP A 82 4.71 -1.53 29.53
N GLU A 83 3.74 -2.17 30.19
CA GLU A 83 2.37 -2.28 29.70
C GLU A 83 1.70 -0.92 29.50
N ASP A 84 1.96 0.03 30.41
CA ASP A 84 1.41 1.38 30.32
C ASP A 84 2.01 2.13 29.11
N THR A 85 3.33 2.04 28.91
CA THR A 85 4.04 2.66 27.79
C THR A 85 3.64 2.04 26.45
N ALA A 86 3.50 0.72 26.38
CA ALA A 86 3.03 0.02 25.19
C ALA A 86 1.62 0.50 24.79
N GLN A 87 0.70 0.59 25.75
CA GLN A 87 -0.65 1.10 25.49
C GLN A 87 -0.64 2.56 25.02
N GLU A 88 0.22 3.39 25.60
CA GLU A 88 0.37 4.79 25.20
C GLU A 88 0.91 4.92 23.77
N LEU A 89 1.91 4.11 23.39
CA LEU A 89 2.45 4.08 22.02
C LEU A 89 1.38 3.67 21.01
N GLN A 90 0.60 2.63 21.31
CA GLN A 90 -0.50 2.21 20.45
C GLN A 90 -1.55 3.31 20.31
N ALA A 91 -1.90 3.98 21.42
CA ALA A 91 -2.87 5.08 21.41
C ALA A 91 -2.38 6.23 20.52
N ARG A 92 -1.13 6.67 20.67
CA ARG A 92 -0.54 7.74 19.84
C ARG A 92 -0.48 7.36 18.37
N ALA A 93 -0.08 6.12 18.07
CA ALA A 93 -0.03 5.61 16.70
C ALA A 93 -1.43 5.64 16.05
N ARG A 94 -2.46 5.18 16.77
CA ARG A 94 -3.86 5.20 16.30
C ARG A 94 -4.37 6.62 16.12
N GLU A 95 -4.16 7.50 17.09
CA GLU A 95 -4.56 8.91 17.00
C GLU A 95 -3.94 9.59 15.79
N TYR A 96 -2.65 9.34 15.52
CA TYR A 96 -1.98 9.87 14.34
C TYR A 96 -2.57 9.33 13.03
N LEU A 97 -2.83 8.02 12.95
CA LEU A 97 -3.45 7.39 11.78
C LEU A 97 -4.87 7.93 11.54
N GLU A 98 -5.66 8.11 12.60
CA GLU A 98 -7.01 8.69 12.53
C GLU A 98 -6.97 10.15 12.07
N GLU A 99 -6.02 10.95 12.57
CA GLU A 99 -5.84 12.33 12.14
C GLU A 99 -5.45 12.42 10.67
N GLN A 100 -4.53 11.56 10.21
CA GLN A 100 -4.14 11.47 8.80
C GLN A 100 -5.31 11.05 7.91
N ALA A 101 -6.06 10.04 8.33
CA ALA A 101 -7.26 9.57 7.64
C ALA A 101 -8.31 10.69 7.52
N ALA A 102 -8.54 11.46 8.59
CA ALA A 102 -9.46 12.58 8.58
C ALA A 102 -9.02 13.70 7.63
N LYS A 103 -7.72 14.04 7.62
CA LYS A 103 -7.15 15.04 6.71
C LYS A 103 -7.24 14.59 5.24
N ALA A 104 -6.91 13.34 4.96
CA ALA A 104 -7.01 12.77 3.61
C ALA A 104 -8.47 12.79 3.11
N LEU A 105 -9.43 12.44 3.97
CA LEU A 105 -10.85 12.51 3.64
C LEU A 105 -11.31 13.95 3.38
N GLU A 106 -10.85 14.93 4.17
CA GLU A 106 -11.16 16.34 3.98
C GLU A 106 -10.59 16.83 2.64
N ARG A 107 -9.32 16.53 2.35
CA ARG A 107 -8.66 16.78 1.06
C ARG A 107 -9.43 16.18 -0.12
N ALA A 108 -9.82 14.91 -0.03
CA ALA A 108 -10.61 14.24 -1.06
C ALA A 108 -11.95 14.97 -1.32
N LYS A 109 -12.65 15.38 -0.26
CA LYS A 109 -13.88 16.18 -0.37
C LYS A 109 -13.63 17.55 -1.00
N GLU A 110 -12.54 18.22 -0.65
CA GLU A 110 -12.15 19.51 -1.26
C GLU A 110 -11.83 19.37 -2.76
N LEU A 111 -11.22 18.26 -3.16
CA LEU A 111 -10.96 17.92 -4.56
C LEU A 111 -12.22 17.52 -5.33
N GLY A 112 -13.34 17.32 -4.63
CA GLY A 112 -14.66 17.10 -5.20
C GLY A 112 -15.06 15.64 -5.31
N VAL A 113 -14.47 14.75 -4.50
CA VAL A 113 -14.91 13.35 -4.41
C VAL A 113 -16.34 13.29 -3.86
N GLU A 114 -17.19 12.51 -4.51
CA GLU A 114 -18.58 12.32 -4.13
C GLU A 114 -18.76 11.31 -2.99
N GLU A 115 -19.87 11.43 -2.26
CA GLU A 115 -20.24 10.50 -1.20
C GLU A 115 -20.36 9.05 -1.68
N SER A 116 -20.66 8.83 -2.96
CA SER A 116 -20.74 7.50 -3.58
C SER A 116 -19.40 6.76 -3.53
N LEU A 117 -18.29 7.46 -3.83
CA LEU A 117 -16.95 6.89 -3.79
C LEU A 117 -16.40 6.88 -2.35
N ILE A 118 -16.72 7.88 -1.53
CA ILE A 118 -16.31 7.92 -0.12
C ILE A 118 -16.87 6.73 0.69
N ASN A 119 -18.13 6.36 0.41
CA ASN A 119 -18.78 5.25 1.11
C ASN A 119 -18.49 3.88 0.47
N PHE A 120 -17.62 3.83 -0.53
CA PHE A 120 -17.24 2.58 -1.18
C PHE A 120 -16.34 1.76 -0.27
N GLU A 121 -16.72 0.50 -0.05
CA GLU A 121 -15.97 -0.41 0.81
C GLU A 121 -14.67 -0.86 0.13
N GLY A 122 -13.57 -0.94 0.89
CA GLY A 122 -12.26 -1.34 0.38
C GLY A 122 -11.34 -0.20 -0.05
N LEU A 123 -11.79 1.06 0.01
CA LEU A 123 -10.92 2.23 -0.20
C LEU A 123 -10.62 2.93 1.12
N SER A 124 -9.33 3.12 1.41
CA SER A 124 -8.90 3.94 2.55
C SER A 124 -9.04 5.44 2.23
N PRO A 125 -9.14 6.32 3.24
CA PRO A 125 -9.16 7.77 3.02
C PRO A 125 -7.96 8.30 2.24
N GLN A 126 -6.79 7.69 2.42
CA GLN A 126 -5.56 8.03 1.69
C GLN A 126 -5.64 7.58 0.21
N MET A 127 -6.26 6.43 -0.07
CA MET A 127 -6.55 5.98 -1.44
C MET A 127 -7.53 6.94 -2.13
N LEU A 128 -8.57 7.39 -1.42
CA LEU A 128 -9.54 8.35 -1.94
C LEU A 128 -8.88 9.69 -2.31
N GLU A 129 -7.95 10.19 -1.49
CA GLU A 129 -7.18 11.38 -1.82
C GLU A 129 -6.34 11.18 -3.08
N ALA A 130 -5.64 10.05 -3.21
CA ALA A 130 -4.83 9.73 -4.39
C ALA A 130 -5.67 9.64 -5.67
N LEU A 131 -6.84 8.98 -5.61
CA LEU A 131 -7.80 8.91 -6.70
C LEU A 131 -8.32 10.29 -7.09
N ALA A 132 -8.62 11.14 -6.10
CA ALA A 132 -9.09 12.49 -6.33
C ALA A 132 -8.06 13.36 -7.06
N GLU A 133 -6.78 13.23 -6.70
CA GLU A 133 -5.66 13.91 -7.36
C GLU A 133 -5.49 13.47 -8.82
N ASP A 134 -5.77 12.20 -9.13
CA ASP A 134 -5.77 11.66 -10.49
C ASP A 134 -7.06 11.97 -11.28
N GLY A 135 -8.05 12.60 -10.61
CA GLY A 135 -9.29 13.04 -11.23
C GLY A 135 -10.44 12.03 -11.15
N VAL A 136 -10.26 10.91 -10.47
CA VAL A 136 -11.30 9.93 -10.16
C VAL A 136 -12.09 10.41 -8.94
N LYS A 137 -13.30 10.91 -9.16
CA LYS A 137 -14.08 11.60 -8.11
C LYS A 137 -15.41 10.94 -7.81
N THR A 138 -15.94 10.17 -8.74
CA THR A 138 -17.23 9.50 -8.62
C THR A 138 -17.05 7.99 -8.68
N LEU A 139 -18.06 7.26 -8.20
CA LEU A 139 -18.07 5.80 -8.34
C LEU A 139 -18.08 5.37 -9.81
N ASP A 140 -18.74 6.14 -10.69
CA ASP A 140 -18.72 5.92 -12.14
C ASP A 140 -17.30 6.07 -12.72
N ASP A 141 -16.57 7.13 -12.35
CA ASP A 141 -15.17 7.32 -12.80
C ASP A 141 -14.32 6.12 -12.36
N PHE A 142 -14.44 5.71 -11.09
CA PHE A 142 -13.70 4.59 -10.53
C PHE A 142 -14.04 3.26 -11.24
N ALA A 143 -15.31 3.02 -11.55
CA ALA A 143 -15.74 1.82 -12.29
C ALA A 143 -15.22 1.78 -13.75
N THR A 144 -14.88 2.93 -14.34
CA THR A 144 -14.25 2.99 -15.67
C THR A 144 -12.74 2.76 -15.66
N CYS A 145 -12.07 2.91 -14.51
CA CYS A 145 -10.64 2.64 -14.39
C CYS A 145 -10.32 1.20 -14.81
N ALA A 146 -9.15 1.03 -15.39
CA ALA A 146 -8.57 -0.28 -15.54
C ALA A 146 -7.85 -0.71 -14.26
N ASP A 147 -7.84 -2.01 -14.00
CA ASP A 147 -7.09 -2.67 -12.93
C ASP A 147 -5.61 -2.25 -12.90
N TRP A 148 -4.97 -2.22 -14.08
CA TRP A 148 -3.56 -1.83 -14.21
C TRP A 148 -3.30 -0.32 -14.03
N GLU A 149 -4.30 0.54 -14.24
CA GLU A 149 -4.18 1.98 -13.94
C GLU A 149 -4.16 2.23 -12.42
N LEU A 150 -4.77 1.33 -11.64
CA LEU A 150 -4.80 1.39 -10.19
C LEU A 150 -3.58 0.69 -9.57
N ALA A 151 -3.33 -0.57 -9.91
CA ALA A 151 -2.27 -1.38 -9.31
C ALA A 151 -0.88 -1.12 -9.93
N GLY A 152 -0.83 -0.49 -11.10
CA GLY A 152 0.40 -0.31 -11.87
C GLY A 152 0.73 -1.54 -12.70
N GLY A 153 1.64 -1.36 -13.65
CA GLY A 153 1.95 -2.42 -14.60
C GLY A 153 3.19 -2.16 -15.43
N TRP A 154 3.43 -3.07 -16.37
CA TRP A 154 4.51 -2.95 -17.32
C TRP A 154 3.96 -2.98 -18.73
N THR A 155 4.14 -1.88 -19.46
CA THR A 155 3.85 -1.83 -20.89
C THR A 155 5.11 -2.05 -21.72
N THR A 156 4.92 -2.37 -23.00
CA THR A 156 6.03 -2.43 -23.96
C THR A 156 5.86 -1.33 -25.00
N VAL A 157 6.74 -0.33 -24.96
CA VAL A 157 6.81 0.74 -25.97
C VAL A 157 8.09 0.54 -26.77
N ASP A 158 7.97 0.42 -28.09
CA ASP A 158 9.11 0.24 -29.02
C ASP A 158 10.06 -0.94 -28.70
N GLY A 159 9.54 -1.98 -28.03
CA GLY A 159 10.30 -3.18 -27.65
C GLY A 159 11.07 -3.07 -26.34
N GLU A 160 10.91 -1.97 -25.59
CA GLU A 160 11.43 -1.78 -24.24
C GLU A 160 10.29 -1.87 -23.21
N ARG A 161 10.53 -2.56 -22.09
CA ARG A 161 9.58 -2.59 -20.96
C ARG A 161 9.65 -1.24 -20.25
N VAL A 162 8.52 -0.55 -20.17
CA VAL A 162 8.34 0.70 -19.43
C VAL A 162 7.40 0.40 -18.27
N LYS A 163 7.72 0.93 -17.09
CA LYS A 163 6.86 0.83 -15.90
C LYS A 163 5.81 1.92 -15.99
N ASP A 164 4.55 1.55 -15.85
CA ASP A 164 3.43 2.46 -15.66
C ASP A 164 3.05 2.40 -14.18
N ASP A 165 3.25 3.51 -13.47
CA ASP A 165 2.96 3.58 -12.04
C ASP A 165 1.45 3.69 -11.83
N GLY A 166 0.90 2.82 -10.98
CA GLY A 166 -0.53 2.83 -10.66
C GLY A 166 -0.88 3.88 -9.62
N VAL A 167 -2.10 4.41 -9.69
CA VAL A 167 -2.58 5.42 -8.72
C VAL A 167 -2.57 4.88 -7.28
N LEU A 168 -2.87 3.60 -7.12
CA LEU A 168 -2.94 2.89 -5.84
C LEU A 168 -1.75 1.97 -5.55
N GLU A 169 -0.78 1.85 -6.48
CA GLU A 169 0.40 0.99 -6.33
C GLU A 169 1.19 1.29 -5.04
N LYS A 170 1.23 2.56 -4.63
CA LYS A 170 1.89 3.02 -3.40
C LYS A 170 1.27 2.49 -2.10
N PHE A 171 0.09 1.89 -2.17
CA PHE A 171 -0.62 1.28 -1.06
C PHE A 171 -0.58 -0.25 -1.14
N ASP A 172 0.34 -0.81 -1.94
CA ASP A 172 0.51 -2.24 -2.15
C ASP A 172 -0.72 -2.96 -2.72
N VAL A 173 -1.61 -2.21 -3.39
CA VAL A 173 -2.79 -2.78 -4.07
C VAL A 173 -2.32 -3.61 -5.27
N SER A 174 -2.57 -4.91 -5.20
CA SER A 174 -2.27 -5.84 -6.28
C SER A 174 -3.24 -5.70 -7.46
N LEU A 175 -2.87 -6.26 -8.61
CA LEU A 175 -3.73 -6.23 -9.81
C LEU A 175 -5.07 -6.94 -9.57
N GLU A 176 -5.05 -8.04 -8.82
CA GLU A 176 -6.24 -8.81 -8.44
C GLU A 176 -7.16 -7.98 -7.53
N GLU A 177 -6.60 -7.36 -6.48
CA GLU A 177 -7.37 -6.48 -5.59
C GLU A 177 -7.94 -5.27 -6.34
N ALA A 178 -7.16 -4.65 -7.22
CA ALA A 178 -7.65 -3.57 -8.07
C ALA A 178 -8.79 -4.01 -8.99
N GLN A 179 -8.68 -5.21 -9.59
CA GLN A 179 -9.74 -5.80 -10.40
C GLN A 179 -11.01 -6.01 -9.56
N ASP A 180 -10.90 -6.57 -8.36
CA ASP A 180 -12.04 -6.83 -7.48
C ASP A 180 -12.74 -5.54 -7.05
N LEU A 181 -11.98 -4.50 -6.71
CA LEU A 181 -12.53 -3.19 -6.36
C LEU A 181 -13.31 -2.59 -7.54
N VAL A 182 -12.73 -2.61 -8.74
CA VAL A 182 -13.39 -2.09 -9.95
C VAL A 182 -14.63 -2.91 -10.30
N MET A 183 -14.57 -4.23 -10.20
CA MET A 183 -15.72 -5.10 -10.47
C MET A 183 -16.84 -4.89 -9.45
N THR A 184 -16.51 -4.71 -8.17
CA THR A 184 -17.46 -4.39 -7.11
C THR A 184 -18.16 -3.05 -7.40
N ALA A 185 -17.41 -2.03 -7.82
CA ALA A 185 -17.98 -0.74 -8.23
C ALA A 185 -18.94 -0.88 -9.43
N ARG A 186 -18.56 -1.66 -10.45
CA ARG A 186 -19.41 -1.94 -11.62
C ARG A 186 -20.70 -2.67 -11.26
N VAL A 187 -20.65 -3.59 -10.30
CA VAL A 187 -21.84 -4.27 -9.78
C VAL A 187 -22.75 -3.30 -9.04
N MET A 188 -22.19 -2.45 -8.17
CA MET A 188 -22.98 -1.43 -7.45
C MET A 188 -23.69 -0.46 -8.39
N LEU A 189 -23.07 -0.12 -9.53
CA LEU A 189 -23.67 0.70 -10.59
C LEU A 189 -24.63 -0.08 -11.50
N GLY A 190 -24.71 -1.41 -11.36
CA GLY A 190 -25.55 -2.29 -12.18
C GLY A 190 -25.03 -2.49 -13.61
N TRP A 191 -23.74 -2.23 -13.86
CA TRP A 191 -23.10 -2.47 -15.16
C TRP A 191 -22.82 -3.95 -15.38
N VAL A 192 -22.59 -4.68 -14.29
CA VAL A 192 -22.35 -6.13 -14.25
C VAL A 192 -23.39 -6.78 -13.34
N ASN A 193 -23.96 -7.90 -13.77
CA ASN A 193 -24.86 -8.68 -12.94
C ASN A 193 -24.03 -9.53 -11.95
N PRO A 194 -24.32 -9.50 -10.64
CA PRO A 194 -23.66 -10.37 -9.65
C PRO A 194 -23.63 -11.85 -10.05
N ASP A 195 -24.69 -12.34 -10.71
CA ASP A 195 -24.79 -13.74 -11.12
C ASP A 195 -23.78 -14.11 -12.22
N ASP A 196 -23.31 -13.14 -13.01
CA ASP A 196 -22.30 -13.36 -14.06
C ASP A 196 -20.88 -13.45 -13.48
N LEU A 197 -20.64 -12.90 -12.28
CA LEU A 197 -19.37 -12.99 -11.55
C LEU A 197 -19.18 -14.36 -10.89
N ALA A 198 -20.22 -14.89 -10.25
CA ALA A 198 -20.17 -16.20 -9.60
C ALA A 198 -19.85 -17.35 -10.58
N LEU A 199 -20.28 -17.22 -11.84
CA LEU A 199 -19.96 -18.18 -12.90
C LEU A 199 -18.48 -18.13 -13.30
N SER A 200 -17.82 -16.97 -13.20
CA SER A 200 -16.41 -16.83 -13.55
C SER A 200 -15.45 -17.35 -12.48
N GLU A 201 -15.85 -17.28 -11.20
CA GLU A 201 -15.11 -17.89 -10.09
C GLU A 201 -15.20 -19.43 -10.15
N GLU A 202 -16.39 -19.99 -10.42
CA GLU A 202 -16.56 -21.45 -10.59
C GLU A 202 -15.77 -22.01 -11.79
N GLU A 203 -15.65 -21.27 -12.89
CA GLU A 203 -14.85 -21.69 -14.06
C GLU A 203 -13.33 -21.51 -13.86
N ALA A 204 -12.89 -20.62 -12.96
CA ALA A 204 -11.47 -20.44 -12.62
C ALA A 204 -10.94 -21.49 -11.65
N GLU A 205 -11.82 -22.15 -10.89
CA GLU A 205 -11.49 -23.23 -9.95
C GLU A 205 -11.49 -24.65 -10.58
N GLU A 206 -11.92 -24.82 -11.84
CA GLU A 206 -11.84 -26.09 -12.62
C GLU A 206 -10.56 -26.25 -13.47
#